data_AF-A0A925BP78-F1
#
_entry.id   AF-A0A925BP78-F1
#
_cell.length_a   1.000
_cell.length_b   1.000
_cell.length_c   1.000
_cell.angle_alpha   90.00
_cell.angle_beta   90.00
_cell.angle_gamma   90.00
#
_symmetry.space_group_name_H-M   'P 1'
#
loop_
_entity.id
_entity.type
_entity.pdbx_description
1 polymer ?
#
loop_
_entity_poly.entity_id
_entity_poly.type
_entity_poly.pdbx_seq_one_letter_code
_entity_poly.pdbx_strand_id
1 'polypeptide(L)'
;MSSRSTAHWLSCIVVIAVAVEAGAAEFHVSPTGSPKGNGSAREPWDLPTALVATDIVRPGDTVWIHSGMYRGGFVSRLSGRPGTPVVVRGERGGRVTIDTQPRDGDERDNGLFLMLGADAVYRDFEVTCSHPL
;
A
#
# COMPACT_ATOMS: atom_id res chain seq x y z
N MET A 1 61.29 -41.73 25.65
CA MET A 1 60.31 -41.52 24.58
C MET A 1 58.91 -41.60 25.17
N SER A 2 58.25 -40.46 25.38
CA SER A 2 56.85 -40.39 25.84
C SER A 2 56.22 -39.18 25.16
N SER A 3 55.45 -39.42 24.11
CA SER A 3 54.64 -38.40 23.42
C SER A 3 53.21 -38.50 23.96
N ARG A 4 52.71 -37.41 24.57
CA ARG A 4 51.30 -37.27 24.96
C ARG A 4 50.55 -36.56 23.83
N SER A 5 49.61 -37.28 23.21
CA SER A 5 48.75 -36.75 22.15
C SER A 5 47.56 -36.01 22.77
N THR A 6 47.47 -34.70 22.54
CA THR A 6 46.33 -33.86 22.92
C THR A 6 45.36 -33.72 21.73
N ALA A 7 44.22 -34.40 21.82
CA ALA A 7 43.14 -34.26 20.85
C ALA A 7 42.36 -32.96 21.12
N HIS A 8 42.50 -31.98 20.23
CA HIS A 8 41.74 -30.73 20.26
C HIS A 8 40.40 -30.96 19.57
N TRP A 9 39.31 -30.95 20.36
CA TRP A 9 37.95 -30.99 19.85
C TRP A 9 37.59 -29.62 19.24
N LEU A 10 37.52 -29.55 17.91
CA LEU A 10 36.98 -28.38 17.22
C LEU A 10 35.45 -28.40 17.34
N SER A 11 34.92 -27.57 18.23
CA SER A 11 33.48 -27.29 18.30
C SER A 11 33.11 -26.34 17.16
N CYS A 12 32.38 -26.82 16.15
CA CYS A 12 31.79 -25.98 15.12
C CYS A 12 30.59 -25.23 15.72
N ILE A 13 30.74 -23.93 15.95
CA ILE A 13 29.59 -23.05 16.24
C ILE A 13 28.83 -22.85 14.92
N VAL A 14 27.64 -23.43 14.82
CA VAL A 14 26.69 -23.14 13.74
C VAL A 14 25.88 -21.91 14.16
N VAL A 15 26.12 -20.79 13.48
CA VAL A 15 25.27 -19.59 13.62
C VAL A 15 24.08 -19.76 12.67
N ILE A 16 22.90 -20.02 13.22
CA ILE A 16 21.66 -20.03 12.45
C ILE A 16 21.20 -18.58 12.31
N ALA A 17 21.30 -18.03 11.10
CA ALA A 17 20.67 -16.76 10.76
C ALA A 17 19.16 -16.99 10.63
N VAL A 18 18.39 -16.44 11.55
CA VAL A 18 16.93 -16.39 11.43
C VAL A 18 16.60 -15.18 10.55
N ALA A 19 16.10 -15.43 9.33
CA ALA A 19 15.52 -14.39 8.51
C ALA A 19 14.16 -14.00 9.09
N VAL A 20 14.04 -12.76 9.56
CA VAL A 20 12.73 -12.17 9.88
C VAL A 20 12.08 -11.84 8.54
N GLU A 21 11.05 -12.60 8.15
CA GLU A 21 10.13 -12.14 7.11
C GLU A 21 9.45 -10.87 7.64
N ALA A 22 9.82 -9.71 7.11
CA ALA A 22 9.05 -8.50 7.33
C ALA A 22 7.67 -8.74 6.70
N GLY A 23 6.63 -8.78 7.54
CA GLY A 23 5.26 -8.86 7.05
C GLY A 23 4.92 -7.69 6.14
N ALA A 24 4.02 -7.90 5.18
CA ALA A 24 3.47 -6.85 4.35
C ALA A 24 2.94 -5.69 5.22
N ALA A 25 3.36 -4.46 4.93
CA ALA A 25 2.91 -3.30 5.68
C ALA A 25 1.48 -2.92 5.31
N GLU A 26 0.80 -2.29 6.25
CA GLU A 26 -0.55 -1.74 6.06
C GLU A 26 -0.52 -0.22 6.17
N PHE A 27 -1.15 0.44 5.19
CA PHE A 27 -1.34 1.88 5.16
C PHE A 27 -2.83 2.21 5.11
N HIS A 28 -3.19 3.36 5.67
CA HIS A 28 -4.59 3.74 5.89
C HIS A 28 -4.90 5.06 5.21
N VAL A 29 -6.03 5.07 4.53
CA VAL A 29 -6.59 6.21 3.80
C VAL A 29 -7.98 6.50 4.33
N SER A 30 -8.28 7.76 4.61
CA SER A 30 -9.63 8.15 5.04
C SER A 30 -10.11 9.39 4.29
N PRO A 31 -11.43 9.66 4.22
CA PRO A 31 -11.94 10.88 3.57
C PRO A 31 -11.48 12.16 4.27
N THR A 32 -11.13 12.07 5.55
CA THR A 32 -10.58 13.17 6.37
C THR A 32 -9.08 13.04 6.58
N GLY A 33 -8.41 12.17 5.81
CA GLY A 33 -6.98 11.98 5.88
C GLY A 33 -6.22 13.22 5.44
N SER A 34 -4.91 13.23 5.68
CA SER A 34 -4.08 14.39 5.40
C SER A 34 -2.79 13.99 4.69
N PRO A 35 -2.27 14.82 3.77
CA PRO A 35 -0.94 14.62 3.22
C PRO A 35 0.16 14.73 4.27
N LYS A 36 -0.13 15.32 5.44
CA LYS A 36 0.79 15.41 6.58
C LYS A 36 0.77 14.18 7.49
N GLY A 37 -0.17 13.25 7.27
CA GLY A 37 -0.21 11.98 7.99
C GLY A 37 0.98 11.08 7.64
N ASN A 38 1.14 9.99 8.38
CA ASN A 38 2.18 8.98 8.13
C ASN A 38 1.63 7.68 7.52
N GLY A 39 0.34 7.65 7.18
CA GLY A 39 -0.32 6.47 6.61
C GLY A 39 -0.68 5.41 7.64
N SER A 40 -0.44 5.64 8.94
CA SER A 40 -0.95 4.75 9.99
C SER A 40 -2.45 4.94 10.21
N ALA A 41 -3.11 3.98 10.87
CA ALA A 41 -4.51 4.09 11.26
C ALA A 41 -4.83 5.33 12.13
N ARG A 42 -3.85 5.89 12.85
CA ARG A 42 -4.02 7.09 13.70
C ARG A 42 -3.86 8.39 12.92
N GLU A 43 -3.02 8.38 11.90
CA GLU A 43 -2.70 9.54 11.06
C GLU A 43 -2.79 9.15 9.58
N PRO A 44 -4.00 8.81 9.09
CA PRO A 44 -4.19 8.30 7.75
C PRO A 44 -3.92 9.36 6.69
N TRP A 45 -3.52 8.91 5.50
CA TRP A 45 -3.39 9.77 4.35
C TRP A 45 -4.75 10.10 3.72
N ASP A 46 -4.80 11.19 2.95
CA ASP A 46 -5.84 11.33 1.94
C ASP A 46 -5.54 10.40 0.74
N LEU A 47 -6.56 10.16 -0.09
CA LEU A 47 -6.42 9.23 -1.22
C LEU A 47 -5.34 9.66 -2.23
N PRO A 48 -5.26 10.94 -2.66
CA PRO A 48 -4.21 11.38 -3.58
C PRO A 48 -2.80 11.09 -3.05
N THR A 49 -2.53 11.34 -1.76
CA THR A 49 -1.21 11.11 -1.17
C THR A 49 -0.85 9.64 -1.20
N ALA A 50 -1.75 8.76 -0.77
CA ALA A 50 -1.47 7.33 -0.71
C ALA A 50 -1.21 6.71 -2.09
N LEU A 51 -1.92 7.16 -3.12
CA LEU A 51 -1.80 6.64 -4.49
C LEU A 51 -0.46 6.99 -5.17
N VAL A 52 0.32 7.92 -4.61
CA VAL A 52 1.62 8.33 -5.15
C VAL A 52 2.80 8.10 -4.21
N ALA A 53 2.58 7.49 -3.04
CA ALA A 53 3.59 7.21 -2.01
C ALA A 53 4.52 6.02 -2.37
N THR A 54 5.12 6.05 -3.56
CA THR A 54 5.92 4.94 -4.13
C THR A 54 7.28 4.74 -3.45
N ASP A 55 7.72 5.72 -2.66
CA ASP A 55 8.90 5.67 -1.80
C ASP A 55 8.62 5.01 -0.44
N ILE A 56 7.34 4.84 -0.07
CA ILE A 56 6.92 4.25 1.20
C ILE A 56 6.21 2.92 0.99
N VAL A 57 5.20 2.87 0.11
CA VAL A 57 4.42 1.67 -0.19
C VAL A 57 5.20 0.76 -1.13
N ARG A 58 5.49 -0.47 -0.70
CA ARG A 58 6.34 -1.44 -1.40
C ARG A 58 5.53 -2.65 -1.89
N PRO A 59 6.05 -3.41 -2.88
CA PRO A 59 5.41 -4.65 -3.34
C PRO A 59 5.10 -5.60 -2.18
N GLY A 60 3.86 -6.08 -2.12
CA GLY A 60 3.33 -6.89 -1.02
C GLY A 60 2.45 -6.12 -0.03
N ASP A 61 2.60 -4.79 0.06
CA ASP A 61 1.88 -3.96 1.03
C ASP A 61 0.39 -3.79 0.67
N THR A 62 -0.41 -3.48 1.69
CA THR A 62 -1.83 -3.17 1.54
C THR A 62 -2.13 -1.72 1.92
N VAL A 63 -2.83 -1.00 1.04
CA VAL A 63 -3.41 0.32 1.32
C VAL A 63 -4.91 0.15 1.56
N TRP A 64 -5.32 0.23 2.83
CA TRP A 64 -6.72 0.20 3.26
C TRP A 64 -7.38 1.55 3.08
N ILE A 65 -8.44 1.60 2.28
CA ILE A 65 -9.30 2.76 2.11
C ILE A 65 -10.50 2.61 3.04
N HIS A 66 -10.59 3.48 4.04
CA HIS A 66 -11.70 3.51 4.97
C HIS A 66 -12.99 4.01 4.32
N SER A 67 -14.11 3.59 4.90
CA SER A 67 -15.47 3.95 4.48
C SER A 67 -15.62 5.44 4.19
N GLY A 68 -16.30 5.77 3.10
CA GLY A 68 -16.64 7.14 2.74
C GLY A 68 -16.58 7.42 1.25
N MET A 69 -16.75 8.70 0.93
CA MET A 69 -16.82 9.23 -0.43
C MET A 69 -15.56 10.02 -0.76
N TYR A 70 -14.88 9.64 -1.85
CA TYR A 70 -13.66 10.29 -2.33
C TYR A 70 -13.94 10.88 -3.71
N ARG A 71 -13.85 12.21 -3.84
CA ARG A 71 -14.27 12.93 -5.05
C ARG A 71 -13.11 13.51 -5.82
N GLY A 72 -13.16 13.36 -7.14
CA GLY A 72 -12.26 14.01 -8.09
C GLY A 72 -11.48 13.02 -8.97
N GLY A 73 -10.49 13.55 -9.69
CA GLY A 73 -9.52 12.76 -10.44
C GLY A 73 -8.38 12.24 -9.56
N PHE A 74 -7.94 11.01 -9.82
CA PHE A 74 -6.91 10.31 -9.08
C PHE A 74 -5.93 9.61 -10.03
N VAL A 75 -4.64 9.78 -9.77
CA VAL A 75 -3.58 9.05 -10.48
C VAL A 75 -2.85 8.18 -9.47
N SER A 76 -2.84 6.87 -9.74
CA SER A 76 -2.05 5.93 -8.96
C SER A 76 -0.78 5.54 -9.68
N ARG A 77 0.34 5.65 -8.95
CA ARG A 77 1.66 5.17 -9.37
C ARG A 77 2.15 4.00 -8.52
N LEU A 78 1.32 3.51 -7.60
CA LEU A 78 1.62 2.32 -6.80
C LEU A 78 1.91 1.14 -7.71
N SER A 79 3.03 0.47 -7.48
CA SER A 79 3.51 -0.63 -8.30
C SER A 79 3.91 -1.80 -7.41
N GLY A 80 3.33 -2.96 -7.67
CA GLY A 80 3.74 -4.23 -7.11
C GLY A 80 4.80 -4.93 -7.96
N ARG A 81 4.89 -6.24 -7.78
CA ARG A 81 5.65 -7.17 -8.63
C ARG A 81 4.81 -8.41 -8.88
N PRO A 82 5.13 -9.22 -9.91
CA PRO A 82 4.46 -10.50 -10.12
C PRO A 82 4.55 -11.38 -8.87
N GLY A 83 3.40 -11.84 -8.36
CA GLY A 83 3.30 -12.64 -7.13
C GLY A 83 3.32 -11.84 -5.82
N THR A 84 3.71 -10.57 -5.83
CA THR A 84 3.68 -9.66 -4.66
C THR A 84 3.08 -8.30 -5.04
N PRO A 85 1.77 -8.26 -5.33
CA PRO A 85 1.12 -7.01 -5.72
C PRO A 85 1.09 -6.00 -4.57
N VAL A 86 1.03 -4.71 -4.89
CA VAL A 86 0.48 -3.72 -3.95
C VAL A 86 -1.03 -3.83 -4.01
N VAL A 87 -1.71 -3.95 -2.88
CA VAL A 87 -3.17 -4.07 -2.84
C VAL A 87 -3.80 -2.79 -2.31
N VAL A 88 -4.53 -2.07 -3.15
CA VAL A 88 -5.40 -0.97 -2.75
C VAL A 88 -6.80 -1.53 -2.50
N ARG A 89 -7.27 -1.49 -1.25
CA ARG A 89 -8.42 -2.27 -0.80
C ARG A 89 -9.39 -1.44 0.01
N GLY A 90 -10.68 -1.54 -0.29
CA GLY A 90 -11.72 -0.96 0.57
C GLY A 90 -11.86 -1.71 1.91
N GLU A 91 -12.14 -0.97 2.98
CA GLU A 91 -12.37 -1.49 4.33
C GLU A 91 -13.52 -2.51 4.37
N ARG A 92 -13.30 -3.61 5.10
CA ARG A 92 -14.32 -4.67 5.24
C ARG A 92 -15.54 -4.17 5.99
N GLY A 93 -16.73 -4.40 5.42
CA GLY A 93 -18.01 -4.01 6.02
C GLY A 93 -18.35 -2.52 5.85
N GLY A 94 -17.43 -1.75 5.27
CA GLY A 94 -17.60 -0.36 4.90
C GLY A 94 -18.09 -0.16 3.47
N ARG A 95 -18.67 1.01 3.18
CA ARG A 95 -18.90 1.46 1.80
C ARG A 95 -17.81 2.48 1.45
N VAL A 96 -16.99 2.12 0.48
CA VAL A 96 -15.95 2.98 -0.09
C VAL A 96 -16.37 3.33 -1.51
N THR A 97 -16.53 4.62 -1.80
CA THR A 97 -16.94 5.09 -3.12
C THR A 97 -15.93 6.11 -3.63
N ILE A 98 -15.32 5.81 -4.78
CA ILE A 98 -14.53 6.74 -5.58
C ILE A 98 -15.47 7.37 -6.61
N ASP A 99 -15.77 8.66 -6.45
CA ASP A 99 -16.68 9.42 -7.29
C ASP A 99 -15.88 10.34 -8.21
N THR A 100 -15.63 9.84 -9.41
CA THR A 100 -14.76 10.44 -10.42
C THR A 100 -15.50 11.51 -11.23
N GLN A 101 -16.11 12.45 -10.52
CA GLN A 101 -16.77 13.62 -11.11
C GLN A 101 -15.79 14.76 -11.37
N PRO A 102 -16.15 15.74 -12.24
CA PRO A 102 -15.37 16.95 -12.42
C PRO A 102 -15.18 17.75 -11.15
N ARG A 103 -13.98 18.31 -11.00
CA ARG A 103 -13.67 19.19 -9.88
C ARG A 103 -14.22 20.58 -10.16
N ASP A 104 -14.98 21.13 -9.22
CA ASP A 104 -15.47 22.51 -9.26
C ASP A 104 -16.24 22.90 -10.55
N GLY A 105 -16.85 21.93 -11.24
CA GLY A 105 -17.60 22.16 -12.48
C GLY A 105 -16.74 22.48 -13.70
N ASP A 106 -15.42 22.28 -13.63
CA ASP A 106 -14.55 22.38 -14.81
C ASP A 106 -14.77 21.16 -15.72
N GLU A 107 -15.51 21.36 -16.81
CA GLU A 107 -15.83 20.33 -17.80
C GLU A 107 -14.58 19.71 -18.47
N ARG A 108 -13.40 20.30 -18.27
CA ARG A 108 -12.11 19.77 -18.77
C ARG A 108 -11.49 18.76 -17.83
N ASP A 109 -11.89 18.75 -16.56
CA ASP A 109 -11.46 17.79 -15.57
C ASP A 109 -12.47 16.64 -15.54
N ASN A 110 -12.36 15.69 -16.46
CA ASN A 110 -13.03 14.42 -16.24
C ASN A 110 -12.31 13.78 -15.05
N GLY A 111 -13.01 13.63 -13.92
CA GLY A 111 -12.49 12.80 -12.84
C GLY A 111 -12.12 11.44 -13.42
N LEU A 112 -10.83 11.13 -13.51
CA LEU A 112 -10.32 9.87 -14.00
C LEU A 112 -9.67 9.15 -12.85
N PHE A 113 -9.87 7.83 -12.78
CA PHE A 113 -9.03 6.98 -11.93
C PHE A 113 -8.00 6.25 -12.80
N LEU A 114 -6.80 6.84 -12.90
CA LEU A 114 -5.74 6.34 -13.77
C LEU A 114 -4.76 5.47 -12.98
N MET A 115 -4.60 4.21 -13.41
CA MET A 115 -3.71 3.23 -12.80
C MET A 115 -2.47 3.06 -13.68
N LEU A 116 -1.32 3.57 -13.24
CA LEU A 116 -0.08 3.60 -14.03
C LEU A 116 1.00 2.62 -13.57
N GLY A 117 0.90 2.08 -12.35
CA GLY A 117 1.88 1.12 -11.82
C GLY A 117 1.58 -0.32 -12.22
N ALA A 118 2.64 -1.13 -12.33
CA ALA A 118 2.53 -2.55 -12.64
C ALA A 118 2.09 -3.35 -11.41
N ASP A 119 1.35 -4.44 -11.62
CA ASP A 119 1.00 -5.41 -10.59
C ASP A 119 0.37 -4.81 -9.31
N ALA A 120 -0.36 -3.70 -9.44
CA ALA A 120 -1.20 -3.18 -8.36
C ALA A 120 -2.63 -3.73 -8.51
N VAL A 121 -3.23 -4.15 -7.40
CA VAL A 121 -4.59 -4.70 -7.36
C VAL A 121 -5.51 -3.72 -6.65
N TYR A 122 -6.61 -3.36 -7.31
CA TYR A 122 -7.65 -2.46 -6.81
C TYR A 122 -8.92 -3.26 -6.59
N ARG A 123 -9.41 -3.35 -5.35
CA ARG A 123 -10.58 -4.18 -5.04
C ARG A 123 -11.39 -3.69 -3.84
N ASP A 124 -12.62 -4.18 -3.75
CA ASP A 124 -13.54 -3.98 -2.64
C ASP A 124 -14.00 -2.53 -2.42
N PHE A 125 -14.14 -1.75 -3.50
CA PHE A 125 -14.74 -0.42 -3.49
C PHE A 125 -15.53 -0.15 -4.76
N GLU A 126 -16.41 0.84 -4.69
CA GLU A 126 -17.23 1.31 -5.82
C GLU A 126 -16.48 2.42 -6.55
N VAL A 127 -16.54 2.42 -7.89
CA VAL A 127 -16.14 3.55 -8.72
C VAL A 127 -17.38 4.03 -9.45
N THR A 128 -17.66 5.32 -9.38
CA THR A 128 -18.84 5.94 -9.99
C THR A 128 -18.51 7.32 -10.51
N CYS A 129 -19.42 7.89 -11.29
CA CYS A 129 -19.41 9.30 -11.67
C CYS A 129 -20.82 9.82 -11.46
N SER A 130 -21.04 10.56 -10.36
CA SER A 130 -22.37 11.02 -9.98
C SER A 130 -22.85 12.24 -10.78
N HIS A 131 -21.93 13.00 -11.39
CA HIS A 131 -22.21 14.17 -12.22
C HIS A 131 -21.42 14.06 -13.53
N PRO A 132 -21.91 13.28 -14.52
CA PRO A 132 -21.30 13.24 -15.84
C PRO A 132 -21.49 14.58 -16.56
N LEU A 133 -20.59 14.88 -17.50
CA LEU A 133 -20.73 16.01 -18.42
C LEU A 133 -21.98 15.91 -19.31
#